data_AF-A0A1I3CDT8-F1
#
_entry.id   AF-A0A1I3CDT8-F1
#
_cell.length_a   1.000
_cell.length_b   1.000
_cell.length_c   1.000
_cell.angle_alpha   90.00
_cell.angle_beta   90.00
_cell.angle_gamma   90.00
#
_symmetry.space_group_name_H-M   'P 1'
#
loop_
_entity.id
_entity.type
_entity.pdbx_description
1 polymer ?
#
loop_
_entity_poly.entity_id
_entity_poly.type
_entity_poly.pdbx_seq_one_letter_code
_entity_poly.pdbx_strand_id
1 'polypeptide(L)'
;MTRQILSTLLLSATLLLAGCAGQTPSPAAEPESSADSSAAAAETTAPAYITADDSFTNLQLDTPAMPVYDSYTITERRAKNLPTQLPQLTPYKDGKVAYLTFDDGPDNKNTPAILDILKENDVPATFYVTGAHAELHPDVLKRIFAEHHAIGNHSYDHDYRKLYPAIDGFLGEMQKTDDIIKNIIGVRPLILRAPGGVIGNFTSAYPPALAASGYVEHDWNVSSADAAPGHPTAQDFIGNIDSQTDNKDFAIILMHSSEGHEETVKALPEIIRILKAKGFSFGVITPMTPQPW
;
A
#
# COMPACT_ATOMS: atom_id res chain seq x y z
N MET A 1 -12.79 -6.33 -57.54
CA MET A 1 -12.55 -6.03 -58.97
C MET A 1 -11.50 -4.96 -59.07
N THR A 2 -10.43 -5.33 -59.77
CA THR A 2 -9.13 -4.71 -60.00
C THR A 2 -9.20 -3.39 -60.76
N ARG A 3 -8.29 -2.45 -60.49
CA ARG A 3 -7.53 -1.74 -61.54
C ARG A 3 -6.26 -1.06 -60.99
N GLN A 4 -5.13 -1.61 -61.42
CA GLN A 4 -3.81 -0.97 -61.57
C GLN A 4 -3.95 0.25 -62.52
N ILE A 5 -2.99 1.17 -62.68
CA ILE A 5 -1.73 1.10 -63.46
C ILE A 5 -1.21 2.58 -63.43
N LEU A 6 0.06 3.00 -63.32
CA LEU A 6 1.18 2.89 -64.27
C LEU A 6 2.46 3.50 -63.65
N SER A 7 3.58 2.79 -63.80
CA SER A 7 4.94 3.27 -63.57
C SER A 7 5.45 4.11 -64.76
N THR A 8 6.43 4.99 -64.54
CA THR A 8 7.37 5.36 -65.60
C THR A 8 8.76 5.56 -65.02
N LEU A 9 9.68 4.77 -65.57
CA LEU A 9 11.12 4.74 -65.33
C LEU A 9 11.77 5.33 -66.58
N LEU A 10 12.79 6.18 -66.46
CA LEU A 10 13.75 6.39 -67.54
C LEU A 10 15.13 6.80 -67.01
N LEU A 11 16.13 6.26 -67.70
CA LEU A 11 17.50 5.96 -67.32
C LEU A 11 18.43 6.51 -68.42
N SER A 12 19.59 7.08 -68.08
CA SER A 12 20.87 7.15 -68.86
C SER A 12 21.81 8.17 -68.18
N ALA A 13 23.01 7.86 -67.64
CA ALA A 13 24.28 7.28 -68.14
C ALA A 13 24.98 8.18 -69.19
N THR A 14 26.13 8.86 -68.92
CA THR A 14 27.54 8.41 -68.98
C THR A 14 28.47 9.65 -68.77
N LEU A 15 29.52 9.68 -67.92
CA LEU A 15 30.93 9.22 -67.99
C LEU A 15 32.00 10.24 -68.55
N LEU A 16 33.05 10.51 -67.72
CA LEU A 16 34.50 10.81 -67.97
C LEU A 16 35.15 12.23 -68.05
N LEU A 17 36.00 12.49 -67.03
CA LEU A 17 37.45 12.91 -66.98
C LEU A 17 38.00 14.35 -67.24
N ALA A 18 38.98 14.69 -66.35
CA ALA A 18 40.11 15.66 -66.36
C ALA A 18 39.96 16.80 -65.33
N GLY A 19 40.92 17.21 -64.47
CA GLY A 19 42.36 16.98 -64.30
C GLY A 19 43.11 18.32 -64.12
N CYS A 20 43.97 18.43 -63.08
CA CYS A 20 44.91 19.53 -62.69
C CYS A 20 44.35 20.62 -61.72
N ALA A 21 45.05 21.18 -60.72
CA ALA A 21 46.33 20.97 -60.00
C ALA A 21 46.44 22.02 -58.84
N GLY A 22 47.23 21.76 -57.78
CA GLY A 22 47.83 22.78 -56.87
C GLY A 22 47.43 22.73 -55.37
N GLN A 23 48.13 21.97 -54.50
CA GLN A 23 49.21 22.36 -53.54
C GLN A 23 48.76 23.12 -52.26
N THR A 24 48.56 22.43 -51.11
CA THR A 24 49.45 22.22 -49.89
C THR A 24 49.12 23.17 -48.72
N PRO A 25 49.40 22.87 -47.41
CA PRO A 25 50.07 21.71 -46.78
C PRO A 25 49.33 21.04 -45.56
N SER A 26 49.95 19.96 -45.05
CA SER A 26 49.69 19.15 -43.83
C SER A 26 50.02 19.88 -42.50
N PRO A 27 49.85 19.30 -41.27
CA PRO A 27 49.24 18.02 -40.87
C PRO A 27 48.19 18.12 -39.73
N ALA A 28 47.51 16.98 -39.51
CA ALA A 28 46.47 16.74 -38.52
C ALA A 28 46.95 16.79 -37.06
N ALA A 29 46.08 17.28 -36.19
CA ALA A 29 46.04 17.00 -34.76
C ALA A 29 44.68 16.33 -34.45
N GLU A 30 44.73 15.21 -33.74
CA GLU A 30 43.57 14.48 -33.22
C GLU A 30 42.78 15.34 -32.23
N PRO A 31 41.44 15.28 -32.17
CA PRO A 31 40.71 15.85 -31.05
C PRO A 31 40.58 14.82 -29.92
N GLU A 32 41.08 15.24 -28.76
CA GLU A 32 40.91 14.60 -27.46
C GLU A 32 39.42 14.45 -27.11
N SER A 33 39.08 13.26 -26.61
CA SER A 33 37.79 12.93 -26.00
C SER A 33 37.70 13.62 -24.64
N SER A 34 36.89 14.68 -24.55
CA SER A 34 36.49 15.27 -23.27
C SER A 34 35.38 14.41 -22.63
N ALA A 35 35.78 13.57 -21.67
CA ALA A 35 34.86 12.92 -20.75
C ALA A 35 34.25 13.98 -19.82
N ASP A 36 32.98 14.31 -20.06
CA ASP A 36 32.16 15.10 -19.15
C ASP A 36 31.62 14.16 -18.06
N SER A 37 32.31 14.11 -16.91
CA SER A 37 31.86 13.34 -15.75
C SER A 37 30.90 14.19 -14.91
N SER A 38 29.66 14.33 -15.38
CA SER A 38 28.56 14.68 -14.48
C SER A 38 28.19 13.42 -13.70
N ALA A 39 28.81 13.26 -12.53
CA ALA A 39 28.35 12.30 -11.54
C ALA A 39 26.96 12.75 -11.08
N ALA A 40 25.92 12.11 -11.60
CA ALA A 40 24.58 12.19 -11.05
C ALA A 40 24.68 11.79 -9.58
N ALA A 41 24.51 12.75 -8.68
CA ALA A 41 24.31 12.48 -7.28
C ALA A 41 23.09 11.57 -7.19
N ALA A 42 23.29 10.33 -6.72
CA ALA A 42 22.20 9.45 -6.39
C ALA A 42 21.40 10.14 -5.27
N GLU A 43 20.27 10.75 -5.63
CA GLU A 43 19.25 11.11 -4.66
C GLU A 43 18.96 9.84 -3.87
N THR A 44 19.38 9.83 -2.61
CA THR A 44 19.10 8.73 -1.71
C THR A 44 17.63 8.90 -1.33
N THR A 45 16.74 8.37 -2.17
CA THR A 45 15.30 8.40 -1.90
C THR A 45 15.09 7.71 -0.56
N ALA A 46 14.46 8.40 0.39
CA ALA A 46 14.10 7.80 1.66
C ALA A 46 13.35 6.47 1.43
N PRO A 47 13.56 5.45 2.27
CA PRO A 47 12.97 4.14 2.05
C PRO A 47 11.44 4.23 2.07
N ALA A 48 10.78 3.53 1.14
CA ALA A 48 9.33 3.48 0.96
C ALA A 48 8.57 2.86 2.15
N TYR A 49 9.25 2.02 2.94
CA TYR A 49 8.72 1.30 4.09
C TYR A 49 9.87 0.82 4.97
N ILE A 50 9.54 0.39 6.20
CA ILE A 50 10.48 -0.21 7.14
C ILE A 50 10.29 -1.72 7.14
N THR A 51 11.40 -2.46 7.14
CA THR A 51 11.37 -3.91 7.39
C THR A 51 11.87 -4.21 8.79
N ALA A 52 11.13 -5.03 9.52
CA ALA A 52 11.58 -5.65 10.76
C ALA A 52 12.96 -6.31 10.60
N ASP A 53 13.87 -6.02 11.53
CA ASP A 53 15.09 -6.80 11.67
C ASP A 53 14.79 -8.21 12.21
N ASP A 54 15.80 -9.08 12.15
CA ASP A 54 15.71 -10.48 12.60
C ASP A 54 15.23 -10.61 14.05
N SER A 55 15.53 -9.63 14.91
CA SER A 55 15.21 -9.57 16.33
C SER A 55 14.02 -8.67 16.72
N PHE A 56 13.37 -8.03 15.74
CA PHE A 56 12.36 -6.99 15.93
C PHE A 56 12.80 -5.75 16.72
N THR A 57 14.11 -5.51 16.89
CA THR A 57 14.60 -4.41 17.75
C THR A 57 14.40 -3.04 17.13
N ASN A 58 14.34 -2.95 15.81
CA ASN A 58 14.09 -1.73 15.06
C ASN A 58 12.61 -1.33 14.95
N LEU A 59 11.70 -2.02 15.66
CA LEU A 59 10.27 -1.73 15.60
C LEU A 59 9.82 -0.62 16.56
N GLN A 60 10.68 -0.14 17.46
CA GLN A 60 10.40 1.05 18.29
C GLN A 60 10.93 2.30 17.56
N LEU A 61 10.05 2.94 16.80
CA LEU A 61 10.31 4.08 15.93
C LEU A 61 9.97 5.41 16.62
N ASP A 62 10.73 6.47 16.36
CA ASP A 62 10.46 7.80 16.92
C ASP A 62 9.22 8.46 16.29
N THR A 63 8.99 8.24 15.00
CA THR A 63 7.81 8.70 14.25
C THR A 63 7.47 7.71 13.12
N PRO A 64 6.40 6.92 13.22
CA PRO A 64 6.11 5.93 12.20
C PRO A 64 5.13 6.49 11.16
N ALA A 65 5.65 7.30 10.24
CA ALA A 65 4.90 7.77 9.06
C ALA A 65 4.93 6.77 7.90
N MET A 66 5.65 5.65 8.03
CA MET A 66 5.90 4.68 6.97
C MET A 66 5.31 3.32 7.31
N PRO A 67 4.83 2.56 6.30
CA PRO A 67 4.43 1.17 6.49
C PRO A 67 5.56 0.32 7.09
N VAL A 68 5.19 -0.66 7.91
CA VAL A 68 6.14 -1.57 8.56
C VAL A 68 5.78 -3.00 8.22
N TYR A 69 6.75 -3.74 7.69
CA TYR A 69 6.58 -5.10 7.23
C TYR A 69 7.64 -6.05 7.80
N ASP A 70 7.44 -7.34 7.59
CA ASP A 70 8.43 -8.37 7.86
C ASP A 70 8.87 -9.03 6.56
N SER A 71 10.19 -9.18 6.37
CA SER A 71 10.73 -9.92 5.23
C SER A 71 10.41 -11.41 5.30
N TYR A 72 10.00 -11.94 6.45
CA TYR A 72 9.75 -13.36 6.64
C TYR A 72 8.32 -13.65 7.07
N THR A 73 7.71 -14.70 6.53
CA THR A 73 6.49 -15.28 7.10
C THR A 73 6.80 -15.92 8.46
N ILE A 74 5.77 -16.17 9.26
CA ILE A 74 5.93 -16.84 10.56
C ILE A 74 6.55 -18.23 10.40
N THR A 75 6.21 -18.94 9.33
CA THR A 75 6.81 -20.26 9.02
C THR A 75 8.30 -20.13 8.68
N GLU A 76 8.69 -19.14 7.89
CA GLU A 76 10.10 -18.90 7.56
C GLU A 76 10.91 -18.45 8.77
N ARG A 77 10.36 -17.59 9.65
CA ARG A 77 11.01 -17.21 10.90
C ARG A 77 11.30 -18.43 11.77
N ARG A 78 10.31 -19.32 11.96
CA ARG A 78 10.49 -20.58 12.70
C ARG A 78 11.58 -21.45 12.07
N ALA A 79 11.57 -21.61 10.75
CA ALA A 79 12.58 -22.40 10.04
C ALA A 79 14.01 -21.83 10.20
N LYS A 80 14.13 -20.51 10.40
CA LYS A 80 15.40 -19.80 10.63
C LYS A 80 15.78 -19.68 12.10
N ASN A 81 14.98 -20.21 13.03
CA ASN A 81 15.12 -19.98 14.48
C ASN A 81 15.08 -18.48 14.88
N LEU A 82 14.32 -17.67 14.15
CA LEU A 82 14.07 -16.26 14.47
C LEU A 82 12.86 -16.12 15.41
N PRO A 83 12.81 -15.08 16.27
CA PRO A 83 11.65 -14.81 17.12
C PRO A 83 10.41 -14.54 16.28
N THR A 84 9.28 -15.16 16.65
CA THR A 84 7.95 -14.82 16.09
C THR A 84 7.17 -13.88 16.98
N GLN A 85 7.51 -13.82 18.27
CA GLN A 85 6.82 -12.96 19.22
C GLN A 85 7.27 -11.52 19.05
N LEU A 86 6.32 -10.59 18.87
CA LEU A 86 6.63 -9.17 18.88
C LEU A 86 7.07 -8.72 20.27
N PRO A 87 8.05 -7.79 20.36
CA PRO A 87 8.37 -7.14 21.62
C PRO A 87 7.19 -6.29 22.09
N GLN A 88 7.23 -5.88 23.36
CA GLN A 88 6.32 -4.84 23.82
C GLN A 88 6.71 -3.52 23.16
N LEU A 89 5.83 -2.99 22.33
CA LEU A 89 6.00 -1.71 21.64
C LEU A 89 5.26 -0.62 22.40
N THR A 90 5.93 0.52 22.62
CA THR A 90 5.29 1.68 23.24
C THR A 90 4.61 2.50 22.15
N PRO A 91 3.28 2.73 22.22
CA PRO A 91 2.61 3.55 21.22
C PRO A 91 3.17 4.96 21.17
N TYR A 92 3.30 5.51 19.96
CA TYR A 92 3.72 6.90 19.81
C TYR A 92 2.57 7.85 20.12
N LYS A 93 2.92 9.10 20.43
CA LYS A 93 1.96 10.21 20.49
C LYS A 93 2.39 11.22 19.45
N ASP A 94 1.63 11.32 18.38
CA ASP A 94 1.90 12.27 17.30
C ASP A 94 0.67 13.12 17.06
N GLY A 95 0.83 14.42 17.32
CA GLY A 95 -0.15 15.49 17.15
C GLY A 95 -1.61 15.09 16.99
N LYS A 96 -2.25 15.67 15.96
CA LYS A 96 -3.62 15.37 15.57
C LYS A 96 -3.58 14.56 14.26
N VAL A 97 -3.82 13.24 14.31
CA VAL A 97 -3.59 12.33 13.15
C VAL A 97 -4.84 11.50 12.81
N ALA A 98 -5.20 11.47 11.54
CA ALA A 98 -6.23 10.60 10.99
C ALA A 98 -5.60 9.44 10.20
N TYR A 99 -6.05 8.23 10.48
CA TYR A 99 -5.71 7.01 9.76
C TYR A 99 -6.93 6.58 8.97
N LEU A 100 -6.90 6.81 7.65
CA LEU A 100 -7.91 6.27 6.75
C LEU A 100 -7.61 4.78 6.58
N THR A 101 -8.57 3.94 6.97
CA THR A 101 -8.42 2.49 6.88
C THR A 101 -9.55 1.89 6.05
N PHE A 102 -9.20 0.95 5.18
CA PHE A 102 -10.13 0.31 4.27
C PHE A 102 -10.05 -1.22 4.37
N ASP A 103 -11.18 -1.85 4.67
CA ASP A 103 -11.27 -3.30 4.81
C ASP A 103 -11.77 -3.96 3.49
N ASP A 104 -11.71 -5.29 3.48
CA ASP A 104 -12.28 -6.24 2.49
C ASP A 104 -11.70 -6.24 1.06
N GLY A 105 -10.93 -5.22 0.68
CA GLY A 105 -10.26 -5.18 -0.62
C GLY A 105 -9.09 -6.18 -0.76
N PRO A 106 -8.33 -6.11 -1.87
CA PRO A 106 -8.53 -5.24 -3.02
C PRO A 106 -9.60 -5.74 -4.02
N ASP A 107 -10.13 -4.85 -4.84
CA ASP A 107 -10.92 -5.19 -6.03
C ASP A 107 -10.35 -4.49 -7.29
N ASN A 108 -11.00 -4.66 -8.45
CA ASN A 108 -10.59 -4.00 -9.70
C ASN A 108 -11.24 -2.63 -9.95
N LYS A 109 -12.08 -2.12 -9.03
CA LYS A 109 -12.92 -0.94 -9.28
C LYS A 109 -12.82 0.09 -8.16
N ASN A 110 -13.31 -0.25 -6.96
CA ASN A 110 -13.35 0.67 -5.85
C ASN A 110 -11.96 0.92 -5.26
N THR A 111 -11.14 -0.11 -5.11
CA THR A 111 -9.77 0.02 -4.59
C THR A 111 -8.91 0.92 -5.48
N PRO A 112 -8.82 0.74 -6.83
CA PRO A 112 -8.09 1.66 -7.70
C PRO A 112 -8.60 3.10 -7.65
N ALA A 113 -9.93 3.30 -7.58
CA ALA A 113 -10.51 4.65 -7.52
C ALA A 113 -10.19 5.35 -6.18
N ILE A 114 -10.17 4.60 -5.08
CA ILE A 114 -9.71 5.10 -3.77
C ILE A 114 -8.23 5.51 -3.85
N LEU A 115 -7.37 4.66 -4.45
CA LEU A 115 -5.95 4.98 -4.63
C LEU A 115 -5.75 6.26 -5.45
N ASP A 116 -6.52 6.46 -6.53
CA ASP A 116 -6.47 7.69 -7.32
C ASP A 116 -6.81 8.93 -6.47
N ILE A 117 -7.88 8.87 -5.67
CA ILE A 117 -8.29 9.98 -4.78
C ILE A 117 -7.24 10.27 -3.72
N LEU A 118 -6.67 9.22 -3.11
CA LEU A 118 -5.62 9.35 -2.09
C LEU A 118 -4.38 10.03 -2.67
N LYS A 119 -3.96 9.60 -3.86
CA LYS A 119 -2.84 10.18 -4.61
C LYS A 119 -3.07 11.64 -4.99
N GLU A 120 -4.26 11.98 -5.49
CA GLU A 120 -4.64 13.37 -5.81
C GLU A 120 -4.59 14.29 -4.60
N ASN A 121 -4.75 13.73 -3.40
CA ASN A 121 -4.79 14.49 -2.15
C ASN A 121 -3.49 14.44 -1.32
N ASP A 122 -2.48 13.68 -1.77
CA ASP A 122 -1.25 13.37 -1.04
C ASP A 122 -1.54 12.81 0.36
N VAL A 123 -2.43 11.82 0.43
CA VAL A 123 -2.90 11.23 1.69
C VAL A 123 -2.51 9.75 1.75
N PRO A 124 -1.69 9.34 2.73
CA PRO A 124 -1.46 7.93 3.01
C PRO A 124 -2.68 7.27 3.67
N ALA A 125 -2.76 5.95 3.56
CA ALA A 125 -3.87 5.15 4.08
C ALA A 125 -3.41 3.72 4.41
N THR A 126 -4.29 2.94 5.04
CA THR A 126 -4.05 1.52 5.35
C THR A 126 -5.16 0.67 4.73
N PHE A 127 -4.78 -0.43 4.07
CA PHE A 127 -5.72 -1.38 3.49
C PHE A 127 -5.60 -2.72 4.22
N TYR A 128 -6.64 -3.13 4.94
CA TYR A 128 -6.74 -4.46 5.53
C TYR A 128 -7.33 -5.40 4.49
N VAL A 129 -6.46 -6.17 3.85
CA VAL A 129 -6.83 -6.97 2.67
C VAL A 129 -7.19 -8.39 3.06
N THR A 130 -8.18 -8.95 2.36
CA THR A 130 -8.47 -10.38 2.46
C THR A 130 -7.57 -11.15 1.50
N GLY A 131 -7.15 -12.35 1.90
CA GLY A 131 -6.26 -13.19 1.08
C GLY A 131 -6.91 -13.64 -0.23
N ALA A 132 -8.21 -13.93 -0.22
CA ALA A 132 -8.97 -14.31 -1.42
C ALA A 132 -8.99 -13.18 -2.45
N HIS A 133 -9.21 -11.93 -2.01
CA HIS A 133 -9.16 -10.77 -2.88
C HIS A 133 -7.74 -10.46 -3.37
N ALA A 134 -6.74 -10.55 -2.50
CA ALA A 134 -5.34 -10.37 -2.88
C ALA A 134 -4.88 -11.37 -3.96
N GLU A 135 -5.32 -12.63 -3.87
CA GLU A 135 -5.04 -13.68 -4.85
C GLU A 135 -5.71 -13.39 -6.21
N LEU A 136 -6.92 -12.85 -6.20
CA LEU A 136 -7.65 -12.48 -7.42
C LEU A 136 -7.17 -11.17 -8.07
N HIS A 137 -6.63 -10.24 -7.27
CA HIS A 137 -6.27 -8.90 -7.70
C HIS A 137 -4.81 -8.53 -7.34
N PRO A 138 -3.81 -9.35 -7.74
CA PRO A 138 -2.42 -9.16 -7.32
C PRO A 138 -1.83 -7.83 -7.81
N ASP A 139 -2.25 -7.34 -8.98
CA ASP A 139 -1.74 -6.07 -9.52
C ASP A 139 -2.27 -4.85 -8.75
N VAL A 140 -3.48 -4.94 -8.19
CA VAL A 140 -4.02 -3.89 -7.33
C VAL A 140 -3.32 -3.91 -5.96
N LEU A 141 -3.04 -5.09 -5.41
CA LEU A 141 -2.23 -5.22 -4.19
C LEU A 141 -0.82 -4.62 -4.38
N LYS A 142 -0.16 -4.90 -5.50
CA LYS A 142 1.13 -4.28 -5.84
C LYS A 142 1.03 -2.77 -5.94
N ARG A 143 -0.09 -2.24 -6.46
CA ARG A 143 -0.33 -0.80 -6.56
C ARG A 143 -0.45 -0.16 -5.17
N ILE A 144 -1.23 -0.76 -4.26
CA ILE A 144 -1.32 -0.31 -2.86
C ILE A 144 0.08 -0.18 -2.25
N PHE A 145 0.92 -1.22 -2.42
CA PHE A 145 2.28 -1.26 -1.90
C PHE A 145 3.21 -0.22 -2.56
N ALA A 146 3.16 -0.11 -3.89
CA ALA A 146 4.02 0.79 -4.66
C ALA A 146 3.70 2.28 -4.41
N GLU A 147 2.46 2.59 -4.02
CA GLU A 147 2.01 3.94 -3.65
C GLU A 147 2.18 4.24 -2.15
N HIS A 148 2.96 3.43 -1.43
CA HIS A 148 3.37 3.66 -0.03
C HIS A 148 2.24 3.66 1.01
N HIS A 149 1.10 3.04 0.69
CA HIS A 149 0.06 2.75 1.67
C HIS A 149 0.45 1.53 2.52
N ALA A 150 -0.01 1.48 3.77
CA ALA A 150 0.16 0.28 4.57
C ALA A 150 -0.81 -0.80 4.12
N ILE A 151 -0.36 -2.05 4.20
CA ILE A 151 -1.18 -3.24 4.00
C ILE A 151 -1.24 -3.95 5.33
N GLY A 152 -2.45 -4.29 5.76
CA GLY A 152 -2.73 -5.14 6.90
C GLY A 152 -3.47 -6.41 6.48
N ASN A 153 -3.50 -7.40 7.36
CA ASN A 153 -4.19 -8.67 7.11
C ASN A 153 -5.64 -8.62 7.61
N HIS A 154 -6.58 -9.14 6.82
CA HIS A 154 -8.00 -9.22 7.17
C HIS A 154 -8.61 -10.62 6.97
N SER A 155 -7.86 -11.68 7.28
CA SER A 155 -8.20 -13.09 7.02
C SER A 155 -8.13 -13.50 5.55
N TYR A 156 -8.41 -14.76 5.23
CA TYR A 156 -8.42 -15.22 3.85
C TYR A 156 -9.76 -14.96 3.18
N ASP A 157 -10.87 -15.45 3.73
CA ASP A 157 -12.19 -15.34 3.10
C ASP A 157 -13.29 -14.71 3.98
N HIS A 158 -12.92 -14.13 5.12
CA HIS A 158 -13.83 -13.39 5.99
C HIS A 158 -15.01 -14.24 6.53
N ASP A 159 -14.87 -15.58 6.58
CA ASP A 159 -15.89 -16.49 7.12
C ASP A 159 -15.77 -16.63 8.65
N TYR A 160 -16.66 -15.95 9.37
CA TYR A 160 -16.80 -16.00 10.83
C TYR A 160 -16.87 -17.43 11.39
N ARG A 161 -17.42 -18.39 10.63
CA ARG A 161 -17.53 -19.80 11.06
C ARG A 161 -16.20 -20.53 11.05
N LYS A 162 -15.17 -19.98 10.40
CA LYS A 162 -13.79 -20.49 10.43
C LYS A 162 -12.93 -19.73 11.43
N LEU A 163 -13.16 -18.41 11.51
CA LEU A 163 -12.36 -17.51 12.32
C LEU A 163 -12.56 -17.72 13.83
N TYR A 164 -13.81 -17.79 14.28
CA TYR A 164 -14.12 -17.65 15.70
C TYR A 164 -14.40 -18.93 16.50
N PRO A 165 -14.53 -20.15 15.93
CA PRO A 165 -14.60 -21.35 16.76
C PRO A 165 -13.33 -21.66 17.56
N ALA A 166 -12.15 -21.31 17.04
CA ALA A 166 -10.86 -21.57 17.70
C ALA A 166 -9.76 -20.64 17.19
N ILE A 167 -8.85 -20.24 18.09
CA ILE A 167 -7.73 -19.33 17.79
C ILE A 167 -6.82 -19.87 16.68
N ASP A 168 -6.57 -21.18 16.65
CA ASP A 168 -5.75 -21.79 15.59
C ASP A 168 -6.38 -21.64 14.21
N GLY A 169 -7.72 -21.63 14.13
CA GLY A 169 -8.45 -21.34 12.89
C GLY A 169 -8.23 -19.91 12.43
N PHE A 170 -8.38 -18.95 13.35
CA PHE A 170 -8.07 -17.54 13.09
C PHE A 170 -6.62 -17.34 12.62
N LEU A 171 -5.64 -17.89 13.34
CA LEU A 171 -4.22 -17.74 13.00
C LEU A 171 -3.86 -18.47 11.69
N GLY A 172 -4.53 -19.58 11.38
CA GLY A 172 -4.38 -20.27 10.10
C GLY A 172 -4.84 -19.41 8.92
N GLU A 173 -5.96 -18.71 9.07
CA GLU A 173 -6.45 -17.73 8.08
C GLU A 173 -5.46 -16.57 7.91
N MET A 174 -4.93 -16.00 9.01
CA MET A 174 -3.92 -14.93 8.94
C MET A 174 -2.66 -15.41 8.23
N GLN A 175 -2.13 -16.58 8.59
CA GLN A 175 -0.91 -17.11 8.00
C GLN A 175 -1.08 -17.35 6.49
N LYS A 176 -2.22 -17.92 6.07
CA LYS A 176 -2.51 -18.13 4.66
C LYS A 176 -2.50 -16.82 3.88
N THR A 177 -3.13 -15.78 4.42
CA THR A 177 -3.15 -14.45 3.80
C THR A 177 -1.77 -13.81 3.76
N ASP A 178 -0.97 -13.93 4.81
CA ASP A 178 0.41 -13.44 4.83
C ASP A 178 1.30 -14.11 3.78
N ASP A 179 1.17 -15.43 3.61
CA ASP A 179 1.90 -16.18 2.59
C ASP A 179 1.53 -15.67 1.17
N ILE A 180 0.25 -15.39 0.92
CA ILE A 180 -0.22 -14.81 -0.35
C ILE A 180 0.33 -13.39 -0.55
N ILE A 181 0.17 -12.50 0.43
CA ILE A 181 0.66 -11.12 0.36
C ILE A 181 2.17 -11.13 0.09
N LYS A 182 2.94 -11.90 0.86
CA LYS A 182 4.39 -12.00 0.67
C LYS A 182 4.76 -12.53 -0.73
N ASN A 183 4.04 -13.53 -1.25
CA ASN A 183 4.30 -14.03 -2.60
C ASN A 183 4.08 -12.97 -3.69
N ILE A 184 3.22 -11.98 -3.43
CA ILE A 184 2.89 -10.91 -4.39
C ILE A 184 3.84 -9.71 -4.26
N ILE A 185 4.14 -9.27 -3.03
CA ILE A 185 4.90 -8.02 -2.77
C ILE A 185 6.25 -8.21 -2.07
N GLY A 186 6.63 -9.45 -1.72
CA GLY A 186 7.93 -9.80 -1.13
C GLY A 186 8.03 -9.67 0.40
N VAL A 187 7.02 -9.10 1.05
CA VAL A 187 6.96 -8.87 2.50
C VAL A 187 5.57 -9.20 3.05
N ARG A 188 5.47 -9.50 4.35
CA ARG A 188 4.18 -9.70 5.05
C ARG A 188 3.83 -8.55 5.99
N PRO A 189 2.53 -8.29 6.24
CA PRO A 189 2.13 -7.31 7.23
C PRO A 189 2.39 -7.79 8.67
N LEU A 190 2.65 -6.83 9.57
CA LEU A 190 2.70 -7.04 11.02
C LEU A 190 1.41 -6.61 11.72
N ILE A 191 0.54 -5.90 11.01
CA ILE A 191 -0.74 -5.42 11.50
C ILE A 191 -1.86 -6.24 10.89
N LEU A 192 -2.92 -6.44 11.66
CA LEU A 192 -4.17 -7.05 11.19
C LEU A 192 -5.36 -6.34 11.80
N ARG A 193 -6.52 -6.55 11.20
CA ARG A 193 -7.80 -6.21 11.78
C ARG A 193 -8.69 -7.44 11.79
N ALA A 194 -9.35 -7.72 12.90
CA ALA A 194 -10.26 -8.85 12.99
C ALA A 194 -11.54 -8.60 12.16
N PRO A 195 -11.98 -9.53 11.29
CA PRO A 195 -13.28 -9.47 10.64
C PRO A 195 -14.44 -9.22 11.62
N GLY A 196 -15.08 -8.07 11.53
CA GLY A 196 -16.16 -7.67 12.45
C GLY A 196 -15.70 -7.10 13.80
N GLY A 197 -14.41 -6.77 13.95
CA GLY A 197 -13.84 -6.15 15.14
C GLY A 197 -13.63 -7.11 16.31
N VAL A 198 -12.95 -6.63 17.36
CA VAL A 198 -12.59 -7.49 18.51
C VAL A 198 -13.76 -7.70 19.47
N ILE A 199 -14.66 -6.72 19.57
CA ILE A 199 -15.78 -6.74 20.53
C ILE A 199 -16.77 -7.84 20.13
N GLY A 200 -16.94 -8.83 21.02
CA GLY A 200 -17.84 -9.97 20.82
C GLY A 200 -17.21 -11.16 20.08
N ASN A 201 -16.08 -10.95 19.40
CA ASN A 201 -15.35 -12.01 18.68
C ASN A 201 -14.12 -12.51 19.44
N PHE A 202 -13.35 -11.61 20.05
CA PHE A 202 -12.12 -11.96 20.76
C PHE A 202 -12.38 -12.26 22.24
N THR A 203 -11.71 -13.30 22.73
CA THR A 203 -11.55 -13.60 24.16
C THR A 203 -10.18 -13.10 24.67
N SER A 204 -9.94 -13.15 25.98
CA SER A 204 -8.65 -12.76 26.58
C SER A 204 -7.45 -13.59 26.10
N ALA A 205 -7.68 -14.70 25.40
CA ALA A 205 -6.63 -15.54 24.84
C ALA A 205 -6.10 -15.03 23.49
N TYR A 206 -6.82 -14.15 22.77
CA TYR A 206 -6.38 -13.65 21.47
C TYR A 206 -5.16 -12.72 21.54
N PRO A 207 -5.13 -11.65 22.38
CA PRO A 207 -3.99 -10.74 22.42
C PRO A 207 -2.62 -11.43 22.61
N PRO A 208 -2.42 -12.36 23.58
CA PRO A 208 -1.14 -13.05 23.69
C PRO A 208 -0.84 -13.99 22.51
N ALA A 209 -1.86 -14.61 21.90
CA ALA A 209 -1.68 -15.49 20.75
C ALA A 209 -1.26 -14.71 19.49
N LEU A 210 -1.84 -13.53 19.27
CA LEU A 210 -1.47 -12.63 18.18
C LEU A 210 -0.04 -12.10 18.37
N ALA A 211 0.28 -11.64 19.58
CA ALA A 211 1.63 -11.18 19.90
C ALA A 211 2.69 -12.28 19.68
N ALA A 212 2.41 -13.51 20.11
CA ALA A 212 3.28 -14.68 19.89
C ALA A 212 3.43 -15.07 18.40
N SER A 213 2.44 -14.70 17.59
CA SER A 213 2.39 -14.95 16.15
C SER A 213 2.80 -13.75 15.31
N GLY A 214 3.42 -12.73 15.91
CA GLY A 214 4.03 -11.65 15.15
C GLY A 214 3.03 -10.59 14.67
N TYR A 215 1.90 -10.44 15.34
CA TYR A 215 0.83 -9.52 14.93
C TYR A 215 0.49 -8.49 16.01
N VAL A 216 0.11 -7.31 15.54
CA VAL A 216 -0.64 -6.31 16.31
C VAL A 216 -2.02 -6.17 15.65
N GLU A 217 -3.07 -6.25 16.46
CA GLU A 217 -4.43 -5.98 16.01
C GLU A 217 -4.73 -4.48 16.16
N HIS A 218 -5.45 -3.91 15.21
CA HIS A 218 -5.94 -2.53 15.27
C HIS A 218 -7.41 -2.45 14.79
N ASP A 219 -8.30 -2.21 15.75
CA ASP A 219 -9.72 -1.93 15.51
C ASP A 219 -9.91 -0.47 14.98
N TRP A 220 -11.05 0.17 15.25
CA TRP A 220 -11.32 1.58 14.89
C TRP A 220 -11.99 2.36 16.03
N ASN A 221 -11.87 3.69 16.01
CA ASN A 221 -12.56 4.60 16.95
C ASN A 221 -13.45 5.65 16.29
N VAL A 222 -13.55 5.60 14.96
CA VAL A 222 -14.47 6.36 14.10
C VAL A 222 -14.99 5.40 13.04
N SER A 223 -16.32 5.32 12.87
CA SER A 223 -16.93 4.50 11.83
C SER A 223 -17.66 5.35 10.80
N SER A 224 -17.45 5.10 9.51
CA SER A 224 -18.26 5.66 8.43
C SER A 224 -19.69 5.09 8.44
N ALA A 225 -19.86 3.89 8.99
CA ALA A 225 -21.04 3.03 8.86
C ALA A 225 -21.37 2.65 7.41
N ASP A 226 -20.37 2.56 6.52
CA ASP A 226 -20.54 2.17 5.11
C ASP A 226 -20.90 0.70 4.87
N ALA A 227 -20.76 -0.15 5.89
CA ALA A 227 -21.28 -1.51 5.93
C ALA A 227 -22.64 -1.63 6.65
N ALA A 228 -23.26 -0.52 7.08
CA ALA A 228 -24.53 -0.58 7.78
C ALA A 228 -25.68 -1.03 6.85
N PRO A 229 -26.67 -1.76 7.37
CA PRO A 229 -27.84 -2.13 6.60
C PRO A 229 -28.63 -0.88 6.16
N GLY A 230 -29.33 -0.98 5.04
CA GLY A 230 -30.21 0.09 4.54
C GLY A 230 -29.63 0.97 3.42
N HIS A 231 -28.47 0.59 2.85
CA HIS A 231 -27.82 1.29 1.75
C HIS A 231 -27.55 2.78 2.04
N PRO A 232 -26.78 3.07 3.11
CA PRO A 232 -26.39 4.43 3.43
C PRO A 232 -25.61 5.07 2.27
N THR A 233 -25.68 6.39 2.19
CA THR A 233 -25.10 7.18 1.10
C THR A 233 -23.79 7.84 1.51
N ALA A 234 -23.05 8.34 0.53
CA ALA A 234 -21.84 9.11 0.78
C ALA A 234 -22.04 10.26 1.79
N GLN A 235 -23.20 10.92 1.76
CA GLN A 235 -23.52 12.03 2.67
C GLN A 235 -23.64 11.57 4.12
N ASP A 236 -24.16 10.35 4.35
CA ASP A 236 -24.25 9.77 5.69
C ASP A 236 -22.85 9.47 6.25
N PHE A 237 -21.95 8.94 5.41
CA PHE A 237 -20.56 8.64 5.80
C PHE A 237 -19.80 9.89 6.19
N ILE A 238 -19.96 10.95 5.40
CA ILE A 238 -19.39 12.27 5.66
C ILE A 238 -19.86 12.79 7.02
N GLY A 239 -21.18 12.77 7.29
CA GLY A 239 -21.73 13.24 8.57
C GLY A 239 -21.30 12.41 9.77
N ASN A 240 -21.20 11.09 9.60
CA ASN A 240 -20.73 10.17 10.64
C ASN A 240 -19.28 10.46 11.01
N ILE A 241 -18.39 10.61 10.04
CA ILE A 241 -16.97 10.91 10.29
C ILE A 241 -16.79 12.33 10.84
N ASP A 242 -17.51 13.30 10.30
CA ASP A 242 -17.46 14.68 10.77
C ASP A 242 -17.81 14.75 12.27
N SER A 243 -18.97 14.25 12.67
CA SER A 243 -19.42 14.28 14.07
C SER A 243 -18.51 13.52 15.03
N GLN A 244 -17.97 12.36 14.62
CA GLN A 244 -17.12 11.55 15.48
C GLN A 244 -15.69 12.10 15.66
N THR A 245 -15.27 13.10 14.87
CA THR A 245 -13.89 13.61 14.85
C THR A 245 -13.68 14.96 15.54
N ASP A 246 -14.72 15.62 16.05
CA ASP A 246 -14.64 16.98 16.63
C ASP A 246 -13.62 17.12 17.77
N ASN A 247 -13.48 16.11 18.62
CA ASN A 247 -12.66 16.16 19.84
C ASN A 247 -11.66 15.01 19.93
N LYS A 248 -11.11 14.57 18.79
CA LYS A 248 -10.12 13.49 18.74
C LYS A 248 -8.74 14.01 18.36
N ASP A 249 -7.74 13.63 19.15
CA ASP A 249 -6.33 13.80 18.80
C ASP A 249 -5.86 12.69 17.83
N PHE A 250 -6.53 11.55 17.80
CA PHE A 250 -6.31 10.55 16.76
C PHE A 250 -7.60 9.86 16.35
N ALA A 251 -7.73 9.60 15.05
CA ALA A 251 -8.91 8.96 14.46
C ALA A 251 -8.48 7.78 13.60
N ILE A 252 -8.78 6.55 14.02
CA ILE A 252 -8.69 5.36 13.16
C ILE A 252 -10.07 5.15 12.56
N ILE A 253 -10.19 5.41 11.26
CA ILE A 253 -11.47 5.52 10.56
C ILE A 253 -11.72 4.25 9.76
N LEU A 254 -12.76 3.50 10.12
CA LEU A 254 -13.21 2.31 9.38
C LEU A 254 -14.03 2.71 8.15
N MET A 255 -13.63 2.18 7.00
CA MET A 255 -14.33 2.19 5.71
C MET A 255 -14.03 0.88 4.97
N HIS A 256 -14.63 0.66 3.81
CA HIS A 256 -14.43 -0.55 2.98
C HIS A 256 -14.06 -0.19 1.53
N SER A 257 -13.28 -1.06 0.88
CA SER A 257 -12.73 -0.82 -0.47
C SER A 257 -13.08 -1.88 -1.51
N SER A 258 -13.92 -2.85 -1.14
CA SER A 258 -14.39 -3.94 -2.00
C SER A 258 -15.65 -3.58 -2.79
N GLU A 259 -16.10 -4.48 -3.65
CA GLU A 259 -17.34 -4.34 -4.43
C GLU A 259 -18.56 -4.07 -3.53
N GLY A 260 -19.46 -3.18 -3.94
CA GLY A 260 -20.64 -2.77 -3.15
C GLY A 260 -20.43 -1.53 -2.29
N HIS A 261 -19.20 -1.01 -2.21
CA HIS A 261 -18.85 0.20 -1.45
C HIS A 261 -18.55 1.43 -2.33
N GLU A 262 -19.25 1.59 -3.46
CA GLU A 262 -19.09 2.75 -4.35
C GLU A 262 -19.37 4.09 -3.65
N GLU A 263 -20.26 4.11 -2.65
CA GLU A 263 -20.56 5.32 -1.87
C GLU A 263 -19.35 5.77 -1.03
N THR A 264 -18.49 4.84 -0.61
CA THR A 264 -17.22 5.17 0.08
C THR A 264 -16.29 5.93 -0.86
N VAL A 265 -16.19 5.50 -2.12
CA VAL A 265 -15.41 6.20 -3.16
C VAL A 265 -15.92 7.64 -3.34
N LYS A 266 -17.25 7.82 -3.37
CA LYS A 266 -17.87 9.15 -3.53
C LYS A 266 -17.66 10.06 -2.31
N ALA A 267 -17.68 9.51 -1.10
CA ALA A 267 -17.52 10.25 0.14
C ALA A 267 -16.08 10.71 0.40
N LEU A 268 -15.11 9.91 -0.05
CA LEU A 268 -13.70 10.04 0.33
C LEU A 268 -13.09 11.44 0.10
N PRO A 269 -13.31 12.13 -1.05
CA PRO A 269 -12.75 13.46 -1.26
C PRO A 269 -13.20 14.48 -0.20
N GLU A 270 -14.48 14.43 0.18
CA GLU A 270 -15.05 15.34 1.16
C GLU A 270 -14.64 14.98 2.60
N ILE A 271 -14.54 13.68 2.90
CA ILE A 271 -13.98 13.19 4.16
C ILE A 271 -12.56 13.75 4.37
N ILE A 272 -11.69 13.63 3.35
CA ILE A 272 -10.33 14.18 3.39
C ILE A 272 -10.37 15.70 3.63
N ARG A 273 -11.23 16.43 2.91
CA ARG A 273 -11.38 17.88 3.05
C ARG A 273 -11.77 18.29 4.49
N ILE A 274 -12.73 17.60 5.09
CA ILE A 274 -13.19 17.87 6.46
C ILE A 274 -12.09 17.59 7.48
N LEU A 275 -11.42 16.46 7.36
CA LEU A 275 -10.33 16.10 8.28
C LEU A 275 -9.17 17.12 8.20
N LYS A 276 -8.79 17.55 6.98
CA LYS A 276 -7.83 18.65 6.77
C LYS A 276 -8.31 19.95 7.44
N ALA A 277 -9.58 20.32 7.26
CA ALA A 277 -10.16 21.51 7.87
C ALA A 277 -10.18 21.47 9.42
N LYS A 278 -10.26 20.26 10.00
CA LYS A 278 -10.17 20.02 11.45
C LYS A 278 -8.73 19.96 11.98
N GLY A 279 -7.73 20.15 11.11
CA GLY A 279 -6.32 20.15 11.48
C GLY A 279 -5.72 18.76 11.66
N PHE A 280 -6.33 17.71 11.11
CA PHE A 280 -5.70 16.40 11.07
C PHE A 280 -4.59 16.37 10.02
N SER A 281 -3.44 15.84 10.42
CA SER A 281 -2.48 15.21 9.52
C SER A 281 -2.93 13.77 9.20
N PHE A 282 -2.31 13.13 8.21
CA PHE A 282 -2.65 11.76 7.81
C PHE A 282 -1.46 10.83 7.98
N GLY A 283 -1.74 9.60 8.40
CA GLY A 283 -0.72 8.57 8.59
C GLY A 283 -1.23 7.19 8.19
N VAL A 284 -0.30 6.23 8.18
CA VAL A 284 -0.61 4.80 8.05
C VAL A 284 -0.61 4.13 9.42
N ILE A 285 -1.36 3.03 9.55
CA ILE A 285 -1.28 2.20 10.75
C ILE A 285 0.06 1.46 10.75
N THR A 286 0.69 1.40 11.92
CA THR A 286 1.90 0.65 12.19
C THR A 286 1.74 -0.15 13.48
N PRO A 287 2.61 -1.12 13.79
CA PRO A 287 2.57 -1.85 15.07
C PRO A 287 2.57 -0.97 16.32
N MET A 288 3.03 0.29 16.21
CA MET A 288 3.07 1.25 17.30
C MET A 288 1.90 2.24 17.32
N THR A 289 0.99 2.18 16.34
CA THR A 289 -0.15 3.09 16.32
C THR A 289 -0.99 2.87 17.59
N PRO A 290 -1.36 3.96 18.31
CA PRO A 290 -2.20 3.86 19.50
C PRO A 290 -3.48 3.08 19.22
N GLN A 291 -3.81 2.24 20.19
CA GLN A 291 -5.02 1.44 20.12
C GLN A 291 -6.28 2.32 20.28
N PRO A 292 -7.39 1.97 19.63
CA PRO A 292 -8.58 2.83 19.54
C PRO A 292 -9.43 2.92 20.83
N TRP A 293 -9.06 2.24 21.91
CA TRP A 293 -9.83 2.12 23.17
C TRP A 293 -9.33 3.00 24.32
#